data_AF-A0A0F4UD87-F1
#
_entry.id   AF-A0A0F4UD87-F1
#
_cell.length_a   1.000
_cell.length_b   1.000
_cell.length_c   1.000
_cell.angle_alpha   90.00
_cell.angle_beta   90.00
_cell.angle_gamma   90.00
#
_symmetry.space_group_name_H-M   'P 1'
#
loop_
_entity.id
_entity.type
_entity.pdbx_description
1 polymer ?
#
loop_
_entity_poly.entity_id
_entity_poly.type
_entity_poly.pdbx_seq_one_letter_code
_entity_poly.pdbx_strand_id
1 'polypeptide(L)'
;QVLTADPASIIDIDGLSNPQFTYQWQANNGPGFVNIAGATGSTFALGQAQVGQEVRVVMGYVDNFGVAESVSSNILGPVDNVNDAPTAGPTVAEPGVDR
;
A
#
# COMPACT_ATOMS: atom_id res chain seq x y z
N GLN A 1 6.50 1.39 -6.97
CA GLN A 1 6.80 0.29 -6.01
C GLN A 1 5.50 -0.28 -5.47
N VAL A 2 5.39 -1.59 -5.31
CA VAL A 2 4.20 -2.23 -4.70
C VAL A 2 4.59 -2.82 -3.35
N LEU A 3 3.79 -2.54 -2.33
CA LEU A 3 3.90 -3.12 -1.01
C LEU A 3 2.87 -4.23 -0.86
N THR A 4 3.26 -5.31 -0.17
CA THR A 4 2.40 -6.45 0.11
C THR A 4 2.31 -6.64 1.61
N ALA A 5 1.09 -6.68 2.14
CA ALA A 5 0.82 -7.06 3.51
C ALA A 5 1.00 -8.58 3.64
N ASP A 6 1.89 -9.00 4.53
CA ASP A 6 2.13 -10.41 4.79
C ASP A 6 1.47 -10.81 6.12
N PRO A 7 0.32 -11.52 6.09
CA PRO A 7 -0.33 -12.01 7.30
C PRO A 7 0.38 -13.23 7.90
N ALA A 8 1.39 -13.82 7.24
CA ALA A 8 2.07 -15.02 7.73
C ALA A 8 2.86 -14.78 9.03
N SER A 9 3.16 -13.52 9.37
CA SER A 9 3.77 -13.17 10.65
C SER A 9 2.78 -13.09 11.80
N ILE A 10 1.46 -13.19 11.53
CA ILE A 10 0.43 -13.17 12.57
C ILE A 10 0.31 -14.58 13.14
N ILE A 11 0.92 -14.77 14.31
CA ILE A 11 0.83 -16.00 15.10
C ILE A 11 -0.11 -15.71 16.26
N ASP A 12 -1.29 -16.33 16.26
CA ASP A 12 -2.19 -16.33 17.39
C ASP A 12 -2.06 -17.64 18.18
N ILE A 13 -2.02 -17.53 19.52
CA ILE A 13 -1.72 -18.65 20.40
C ILE A 13 -2.88 -19.64 20.56
N ASP A 14 -4.12 -19.18 20.37
CA ASP A 14 -5.33 -20.01 20.49
C ASP A 14 -5.91 -20.40 19.11
N GLY A 15 -5.35 -19.84 18.04
CA GLY A 15 -5.45 -20.30 16.66
C GLY A 15 -6.29 -19.40 15.77
N LEU A 16 -5.91 -19.37 14.50
CA LEU A 16 -6.60 -18.66 13.43
C LEU A 16 -7.18 -19.70 12.46
N SER A 17 -8.41 -20.17 12.70
CA SER A 17 -9.08 -21.05 11.75
C SER A 17 -9.74 -20.22 10.65
N ASN A 18 -9.03 -20.09 9.53
CA ASN A 18 -9.46 -19.34 8.35
C ASN A 18 -9.81 -17.86 8.61
N PRO A 19 -8.87 -17.08 9.16
CA PRO A 19 -9.12 -15.68 9.51
C PRO A 19 -9.43 -14.86 8.25
N GLN A 20 -10.52 -14.10 8.31
CA GLN A 20 -10.78 -13.08 7.32
C GLN A 20 -9.98 -11.82 7.69
N PHE A 21 -8.91 -11.56 6.96
CA PHE A 21 -8.12 -10.35 7.15
C PHE A 21 -8.76 -9.15 6.47
N THR A 22 -8.76 -8.03 7.17
CA THR A 22 -9.02 -6.69 6.63
C THR A 22 -7.73 -5.91 6.62
N TYR A 23 -7.56 -5.03 5.63
CA TYR A 23 -6.36 -4.22 5.50
C TYR A 23 -6.76 -2.75 5.46
N GLN A 24 -5.90 -1.90 6.03
CA GLN A 24 -5.98 -0.46 5.88
C GLN A 24 -4.58 0.10 5.81
N TRP A 25 -4.19 0.61 4.65
CA TRP A 25 -2.92 1.31 4.49
C TRP A 25 -3.01 2.72 5.07
N GLN A 26 -1.94 3.14 5.72
CA GLN A 26 -1.82 4.45 6.36
C GLN A 26 -0.53 5.12 5.91
N ALA A 27 -0.57 6.44 5.77
CA ALA A 27 0.60 7.26 5.54
C ALA A 27 0.78 8.28 6.66
N ASN A 28 2.03 8.61 6.96
CA ASN A 28 2.41 9.65 7.91
C ASN A 28 3.32 10.67 7.23
N ASN A 29 2.95 11.94 7.32
CA ASN A 29 3.72 13.08 6.82
C ASN A 29 4.20 14.02 7.94
N GLY A 30 4.24 13.54 9.19
CA GLY A 30 4.73 14.29 10.36
C GLY A 30 3.86 14.19 11.61
N PRO A 31 2.54 14.46 11.56
CA PRO A 31 1.68 14.50 12.75
C PRO A 31 1.15 13.11 13.19
N GLY A 32 1.36 12.07 12.41
CA GLY A 32 0.90 10.71 12.70
C GLY A 32 0.35 9.98 11.47
N PHE A 33 0.06 8.70 11.64
CA PHE A 33 -0.50 7.85 10.59
C PHE A 33 -1.99 8.12 10.35
N VAL A 34 -2.32 8.41 9.10
CA VAL A 34 -3.69 8.65 8.62
C VAL A 34 -4.04 7.61 7.55
N ASN A 35 -5.29 7.14 7.56
CA ASN A 35 -5.78 6.18 6.56
C ASN A 35 -5.70 6.76 5.14
N ILE A 36 -5.11 6.00 4.23
CA ILE A 36 -5.18 6.28 2.80
C ILE A 36 -6.55 5.81 2.30
N ALA A 37 -7.37 6.73 1.78
CA ALA A 37 -8.72 6.43 1.34
C ALA A 37 -8.73 5.35 0.24
N GLY A 38 -9.54 4.31 0.44
CA GLY A 38 -9.70 3.20 -0.52
C GLY A 38 -8.56 2.17 -0.52
N ALA A 39 -7.50 2.37 0.26
CA ALA A 39 -6.37 1.45 0.33
C ALA A 39 -6.64 0.32 1.34
N THR A 40 -7.52 -0.62 0.95
CA THR A 40 -7.94 -1.76 1.78
C THR A 40 -7.56 -3.12 1.21
N GLY A 41 -6.77 -3.13 0.13
CA GLY A 41 -6.22 -4.35 -0.45
C GLY A 41 -5.05 -4.91 0.36
N SER A 42 -4.80 -6.21 0.19
CA SER A 42 -3.58 -6.85 0.70
C SER A 42 -2.30 -6.30 0.05
N THR A 43 -2.42 -5.63 -1.09
CA THR A 43 -1.32 -4.92 -1.75
C THR A 43 -1.65 -3.44 -1.92
N PHE A 44 -0.63 -2.58 -1.87
CA PHE A 44 -0.74 -1.15 -2.14
C PHE A 44 0.39 -0.67 -3.05
N ALA A 45 0.01 -0.01 -4.15
CA ALA A 45 0.97 0.62 -5.05
C ALA A 45 1.29 2.03 -4.52
N LEU A 46 2.56 2.27 -4.18
CA LEU A 46 3.04 3.59 -3.81
C LEU A 46 3.00 4.52 -5.04
N GLY A 47 2.39 5.68 -4.87
CA GLY A 47 2.36 6.74 -5.87
C GLY A 47 3.11 8.00 -5.41
N GLN A 48 3.12 9.01 -6.28
CA GLN A 48 3.74 10.31 -6.00
C GLN A 48 3.18 10.98 -4.73
N ALA A 49 1.91 10.72 -4.39
CA ALA A 49 1.28 11.26 -3.19
C ALA A 49 1.90 10.76 -1.87
N GLN A 50 2.60 9.62 -1.89
CA GLN A 50 3.27 9.05 -0.72
C GLN A 50 4.76 9.40 -0.65
N VAL A 51 5.33 10.05 -1.66
CA VAL A 51 6.75 10.43 -1.68
C VAL A 51 7.06 11.32 -0.47
N GLY A 52 8.13 10.96 0.25
CA GLY A 52 8.54 11.64 1.48
C GLY A 52 7.71 11.27 2.72
N GLN A 53 6.72 10.39 2.61
CA GLN A 53 5.88 9.93 3.71
C GLN A 53 6.34 8.57 4.22
N GLU A 54 6.07 8.27 5.48
CA GLU A 54 6.16 6.92 6.01
C GLU A 54 4.85 6.18 5.74
N VAL A 55 4.91 4.89 5.38
CA VAL A 55 3.74 4.08 5.05
C VAL A 55 3.74 2.81 5.90
N ARG A 56 2.57 2.42 6.39
CA ARG A 56 2.35 1.13 7.08
C ARG A 56 1.00 0.56 6.71
N VAL A 57 0.78 -0.73 6.97
CA VAL A 57 -0.55 -1.35 6.89
C VAL A 57 -1.01 -1.75 8.28
N VAL A 58 -2.28 -1.53 8.57
CA VAL A 58 -2.96 -2.10 9.72
C VAL A 58 -3.83 -3.25 9.22
N MET A 59 -3.57 -4.44 9.73
CA MET A 59 -4.34 -5.65 9.44
C MET A 59 -5.31 -5.90 10.60
N GLY A 60 -6.58 -6.08 10.30
CA GLY A 60 -7.58 -6.54 11.28
C GLY A 60 -7.98 -7.98 11.00
N TYR A 61 -8.26 -8.76 12.04
CA TYR A 61 -8.78 -10.13 11.91
C TYR A 61 -9.75 -10.44 13.05
N VAL A 62 -10.51 -11.52 12.88
CA VAL A 62 -11.36 -12.09 13.93
C VAL A 62 -10.79 -13.44 14.31
N ASP A 63 -10.56 -13.67 15.60
CA ASP A 63 -10.05 -14.94 16.12
C ASP A 63 -11.16 -16.02 16.18
N ASN A 64 -10.78 -17.21 16.63
CA ASN A 64 -11.73 -18.33 16.78
C ASN A 64 -12.80 -18.11 17.86
N PHE A 65 -12.63 -17.12 18.74
CA PHE A 65 -13.58 -16.74 19.78
C PHE A 65 -14.51 -15.60 19.34
N GLY A 66 -14.36 -15.09 18.11
CA GLY A 66 -15.15 -14.00 17.58
C GLY A 66 -14.66 -12.61 18.03
N VAL A 67 -13.44 -12.52 18.58
CA VAL A 67 -12.84 -11.25 19.01
C VAL A 67 -12.17 -10.58 17.81
N ALA A 68 -12.51 -9.31 17.58
CA ALA A 68 -11.86 -8.50 16.57
C ALA A 68 -10.54 -7.94 17.10
N GLU A 69 -9.45 -8.27 16.42
CA GLU A 69 -8.10 -7.82 16.73
C GLU A 69 -7.49 -7.04 15.56
N SER A 70 -6.45 -6.26 15.85
CA SER A 70 -5.69 -5.56 14.81
C SER A 70 -4.21 -5.48 15.13
N VAL A 71 -3.39 -5.61 14.09
CA VAL A 71 -1.94 -5.56 14.15
C VAL A 71 -1.41 -4.61 13.08
N SER A 72 -0.46 -3.75 13.44
CA SER A 72 0.22 -2.87 12.49
C SER A 72 1.52 -3.51 12.00
N SER A 73 1.80 -3.38 10.71
CA SER A 73 3.10 -3.74 10.14
C SER A 73 4.22 -2.80 10.62
N ASN A 74 5.44 -3.21 10.32
CA ASN A 74 6.61 -2.35 10.32
C ASN A 74 6.33 -1.09 9.47
N ILE A 75 6.96 0.03 9.86
CA ILE A 75 6.90 1.28 9.09
C ILE A 75 7.92 1.21 7.95
N LEU A 76 7.48 1.52 6.74
CA LEU A 76 8.34 1.69 5.57
C LEU A 76 8.45 3.17 5.23
N GLY A 77 9.67 3.71 5.21
CA GLY A 77 9.92 5.03 4.66
C GLY A 77 11.01 5.85 5.36
N PRO A 78 11.12 7.15 5.01
CA PRO A 78 10.24 7.85 4.05
C PRO A 78 10.32 7.27 2.63
N VAL A 79 9.20 7.23 1.90
CA VAL A 79 9.12 6.71 0.53
C VAL A 79 10.02 7.56 -0.37
N ASP A 80 10.97 6.90 -1.03
CA ASP A 80 11.89 7.57 -1.94
C ASP A 80 11.15 8.18 -3.14
N ASN A 81 11.57 9.39 -3.52
CA ASN A 81 11.12 9.98 -4.77
C ASN A 81 11.80 9.27 -5.94
N VAL A 82 11.09 8.37 -6.59
CA VAL A 82 11.47 7.87 -7.91
C VAL A 82 10.80 8.74 -8.97
N ASN A 83 11.60 9.56 -9.64
CA ASN A 83 11.20 10.23 -10.88
C ASN A 83 11.11 9.17 -11.98
N ASP A 84 9.90 8.80 -12.37
CA ASP A 84 9.71 7.93 -13.52
C ASP A 84 10.10 8.70 -14.80
N ALA A 85 10.81 8.05 -15.72
CA ALA A 85 11.09 8.67 -17.02
C ALA A 85 9.74 8.90 -17.73
N PRO A 86 9.57 10.00 -18.50
CA PRO A 86 8.34 10.18 -19.25
C PRO A 86 8.14 8.99 -20.18
N THR A 87 7.05 8.23 -19.98
CA THR A 87 6.63 7.16 -20.90
C THR A 87 6.12 7.81 -22.18
N ALA A 88 7.06 8.14 -23.08
CA ALA A 88 6.89 8.68 -24.44
C ALA A 88 5.95 9.90 -24.59
N GLY A 89 6.56 11.07 -24.83
CA GLY A 89 5.91 12.25 -25.40
C GLY A 89 5.54 12.10 -26.89
N PRO A 90 5.11 13.19 -27.55
CA PRO A 90 4.05 13.22 -28.57
C PRO A 90 4.45 12.56 -29.90
N THR A 91 3.50 11.87 -30.53
CA THR A 91 3.59 11.54 -31.96
C THR A 91 3.40 12.81 -32.77
N VAL A 92 4.49 13.46 -33.19
CA VAL A 92 4.46 14.37 -34.34
C VAL A 92 4.29 13.48 -35.57
N ALA A 93 3.09 13.46 -36.14
CA ALA A 93 2.87 12.98 -37.48
C ALA A 93 3.24 14.12 -38.44
N GLU A 94 4.44 14.08 -39.00
CA GLU A 94 4.80 14.90 -40.16
C GLU A 94 3.83 14.56 -41.31
N PRO A 95 3.22 15.52 -42.02
CA PRO A 95 2.43 15.21 -43.20
C PRO A 95 3.39 14.83 -44.33
N GLY A 96 3.26 13.61 -44.85
CA GLY A 96 4.05 13.14 -45.98
C GLY A 96 3.88 14.06 -47.19
N VAL A 97 4.98 14.68 -47.62
CA VAL A 97 5.14 15.19 -48.99
C VAL A 97 5.64 14.00 -49.82
N ASP A 98 4.80 13.48 -50.70
CA ASP A 98 5.27 12.77 -51.88
C ASP A 98 4.75 13.45 -53.15
N ARG A 99 5.60 13.43 -54.16
CA ARG A 99 5.71 14.37 -55.29
C ARG A 99 4.58 14.30 -56.30
#